data_AF-A0A2N9M2E5-F1
#
_entry.id   AF-A0A2N9M2E5-F1
#
_cell.length_a   1.000
_cell.length_b   1.000
_cell.length_c   1.000
_cell.angle_alpha   90.00
_cell.angle_beta   90.00
_cell.angle_gamma   90.00
#
_symmetry.space_group_name_H-M   'P 1'
#
loop_
_entity.id
_entity.type
_entity.pdbx_description
1 polymer ?
#
loop_
_entity_poly.entity_id
_entity_poly.type
_entity_poly.pdbx_seq_one_letter_code
_entity_poly.pdbx_strand_id
1 'polypeptide(L)'
;MNCRNWEERIALYAGGDLPLADAVEVERHLGDCPGCQVFASGLKESLELLQGAHAEPVAAAHFAAVRARVMAELEGARQPWWRKVWVYGLAAAAAALFLILALRPGPPAPVHHLAVQAPPPAAPVEAPPVVPRVASHVQRKSATRRPHLEVSVRPPLARAPDLGPPVVVKLVTDDPDVVIYWITDKSGE
;
A
#
# COMPACT_ATOMS: atom_id res chain seq x y z
N MET A 1 39.64 33.08 17.38
CA MET A 1 38.55 32.20 16.91
C MET A 1 39.20 30.97 16.28
N ASN A 2 38.79 29.74 16.60
CA ASN A 2 39.44 28.54 16.07
C ASN A 2 38.90 28.22 14.67
N CYS A 3 39.76 28.21 13.66
CA CYS A 3 39.41 27.95 12.26
C CYS A 3 38.69 26.62 12.05
N ARG A 4 38.95 25.63 12.91
CA ARG A 4 38.35 24.30 12.82
C ARG A 4 36.82 24.30 12.98
N ASN A 5 36.27 25.27 13.71
CA ASN A 5 34.81 25.41 13.85
C ASN A 5 34.15 26.01 12.60
N TRP A 6 34.94 26.56 11.68
CA TRP A 6 34.45 27.18 10.45
C TRP A 6 34.45 26.22 9.26
N GLU A 7 35.23 25.15 9.30
CA GLU A 7 35.37 24.21 8.17
C GLU A 7 34.02 23.64 7.72
N GLU A 8 33.18 23.21 8.66
CA GLU A 8 31.83 22.70 8.35
C GLU A 8 30.93 23.77 7.70
N ARG A 9 30.92 24.99 8.28
CA ARG A 9 30.15 26.10 7.72
C ARG A 9 30.65 26.52 6.34
N ILE A 10 31.96 26.49 6.13
CA ILE A 10 32.58 26.77 4.83
C ILE A 10 32.23 25.68 3.81
N ALA A 11 32.18 24.41 4.22
CA ALA A 11 31.76 23.32 3.35
C ALA A 11 30.29 23.45 2.91
N LEU A 12 29.39 23.75 3.85
CA LEU A 12 27.98 24.02 3.55
C LEU A 12 27.81 25.26 2.65
N TYR A 13 28.60 26.31 2.90
CA TYR A 13 28.61 27.51 2.06
C TYR A 13 29.09 27.20 0.63
N ALA A 14 30.16 26.42 0.47
CA ALA A 14 30.69 26.03 -0.83
C ALA A 14 29.71 25.16 -1.63
N GLY A 15 28.94 24.29 -0.97
CA GLY A 15 27.90 23.47 -1.57
C GLY A 15 26.58 24.21 -1.88
N GLY A 16 26.39 25.41 -1.32
CA GLY A 16 25.13 26.17 -1.44
C GLY A 16 24.03 25.73 -0.48
N ASP A 17 24.37 24.91 0.53
CA ASP A 17 23.43 24.37 1.52
C ASP A 17 23.32 25.25 2.78
N LEU A 18 24.14 26.29 2.89
CA LEU A 18 24.11 27.20 4.04
C LEU A 18 22.99 28.26 3.90
N PRO A 19 22.19 28.51 4.94
CA PRO A 19 21.21 29.59 4.93
C PRO A 19 21.85 30.96 4.65
N LEU A 20 21.15 31.80 3.89
CA LEU A 20 21.61 33.15 3.51
C LEU A 20 22.03 34.03 4.70
N ALA A 21 21.38 33.87 5.85
CA ALA A 21 21.72 34.63 7.06
C ALA A 21 23.12 34.28 7.60
N ASP A 22 23.51 33.01 7.49
CA ASP A 22 24.79 32.50 8.00
C ASP A 22 25.93 32.68 6.98
N ALA A 23 25.62 32.82 5.70
CA ALA A 23 26.58 33.07 4.63
C ALA A 23 27.41 34.35 4.86
N VAL A 24 26.77 35.42 5.34
CA VAL A 24 27.45 36.70 5.63
C VAL A 24 28.53 36.53 6.70
N GLU A 25 28.31 35.68 7.70
CA GLU A 25 29.31 35.42 8.73
C GLU A 25 30.52 34.67 8.17
N VAL A 26 30.27 33.72 7.27
CA VAL A 26 31.33 32.96 6.58
C VAL A 26 32.13 33.86 5.66
N GLU A 27 31.48 34.70 4.86
CA GLU A 27 32.16 35.68 3.98
C GLU A 27 33.06 36.63 4.77
N ARG A 28 32.56 37.14 5.91
CA ARG A 28 33.38 37.97 6.81
C ARG A 28 34.59 37.22 7.33
N HIS A 29 34.42 35.97 7.77
CA HIS A 29 35.54 35.16 8.25
C HIS A 29 36.56 34.85 7.14
N LEU A 30 36.09 34.55 5.93
CA LEU A 30 36.93 34.35 4.77
C LEU A 30 37.69 35.64 4.42
N GLY A 31 37.12 36.83 4.62
CA GLY A 31 37.84 38.10 4.47
C GLY A 31 39.02 38.25 5.43
N ASP A 32 38.91 37.72 6.65
CA ASP A 32 39.87 37.93 7.73
C ASP A 32 40.89 36.78 7.89
N CYS A 33 40.65 35.59 7.32
CA CYS A 33 41.44 34.39 7.58
C CYS A 33 42.00 33.72 6.31
N PRO A 34 43.30 33.88 5.99
CA PRO A 34 43.93 33.26 4.81
C PRO A 34 43.87 31.72 4.80
N GLY A 35 43.97 31.07 5.96
CA GLY A 35 43.90 29.60 6.04
C GLY A 35 42.54 29.06 5.60
N CYS A 36 41.46 29.73 6.02
CA CYS A 36 40.11 29.38 5.61
C CYS A 36 39.82 29.76 4.15
N GLN A 37 40.48 30.78 3.59
CA GLN A 37 40.42 31.07 2.15
C GLN A 37 40.98 29.92 1.32
N VAL A 38 42.16 29.40 1.68
CA VAL A 38 42.79 28.27 0.99
C VAL A 38 41.91 27.02 1.06
N PHE A 39 41.35 26.73 2.24
CA PHE A 39 40.42 25.62 2.42
C PHE A 39 39.16 25.77 1.55
N ALA A 40 38.54 26.96 1.55
CA ALA A 40 37.36 27.25 0.73
C ALA A 40 37.64 27.11 -0.77
N SER A 41 38.81 27.57 -1.25
CA SER A 41 39.20 27.40 -2.65
C SER A 41 39.38 25.93 -3.04
N GLY A 42 39.99 25.12 -2.16
CA GLY A 42 40.19 23.69 -2.42
C GLY A 42 38.87 22.90 -2.45
N LEU A 43 37.92 23.26 -1.58
CA LEU A 43 36.56 22.70 -1.62
C LEU A 43 35.86 23.06 -2.93
N LYS A 44 35.94 24.32 -3.36
CA LYS A 44 35.32 24.79 -4.60
C LYS A 44 35.90 24.07 -5.82
N GLU A 45 37.22 23.94 -5.91
CA GLU A 45 37.88 23.20 -6.99
C GLU A 45 37.44 21.73 -7.00
N SER A 46 37.39 21.08 -5.84
CA SER A 46 36.92 19.69 -5.72
C SER A 46 35.46 19.53 -6.19
N LEU A 47 34.59 20.47 -5.83
CA LEU A 47 33.20 20.48 -6.28
C LEU A 47 33.08 20.69 -7.79
N GLU A 48 33.85 21.61 -8.36
CA GLU A 48 33.88 21.85 -9.80
C GLU A 48 34.34 20.61 -10.57
N LEU A 49 35.34 19.88 -10.06
CA LEU A 49 35.78 18.60 -10.63
C LEU A 49 34.68 17.54 -10.59
N LEU A 50 33.99 17.39 -9.46
CA LEU A 50 32.89 16.44 -9.30
C LEU A 50 31.71 16.80 -10.22
N GLN A 51 31.34 18.07 -10.27
CA GLN A 51 30.27 18.55 -11.15
C GLN A 51 30.63 18.36 -12.63
N GLY A 52 31.88 18.61 -13.00
CA GLY A 52 32.39 18.36 -14.35
C GLY A 52 32.35 16.88 -14.73
N ALA A 53 32.75 15.99 -13.82
CA ALA A 53 32.69 14.54 -14.04
C ALA A 53 31.24 14.03 -14.19
N HIS A 54 30.28 14.70 -13.54
CA HIS A 54 28.86 14.38 -13.62
C HIS A 54 28.07 15.30 -14.56
N ALA A 55 28.74 15.98 -15.49
CA ALA A 55 28.09 16.90 -16.43
C ALA A 55 27.28 16.19 -17.53
N GLU A 56 27.36 14.86 -17.63
CA GLU A 56 26.58 14.09 -18.60
C GLU A 56 25.08 14.30 -18.36
N PRO A 57 24.32 14.76 -19.38
CA PRO A 57 22.90 15.01 -19.23
C PRO A 57 22.17 13.71 -18.90
N VAL A 58 21.53 13.70 -17.72
CA VAL A 58 20.63 12.60 -17.35
C VAL A 58 19.48 12.54 -18.37
N ALA A 59 19.27 11.36 -18.97
CA ALA A 59 18.24 11.18 -19.98
C ALA A 59 16.85 11.60 -19.45
N ALA A 60 16.07 12.29 -20.28
CA ALA A 60 14.75 12.82 -19.91
C ALA A 60 13.79 11.75 -19.36
N ALA A 61 13.96 10.48 -19.78
CA ALA A 61 13.20 9.34 -19.28
C ALA A 61 13.39 9.12 -17.77
N HIS A 62 14.58 9.33 -17.23
CA HIS A 62 14.84 9.18 -15.79
C HIS A 62 14.13 10.27 -14.99
N PHE A 63 14.15 11.52 -15.45
CA PHE A 63 13.38 12.60 -14.83
C PHE A 63 11.86 12.34 -14.89
N ALA A 64 11.36 11.83 -16.02
CA ALA A 64 9.96 11.46 -16.15
C ALA A 64 9.57 10.34 -15.17
N ALA A 65 10.42 9.33 -15.00
CA ALA A 65 10.20 8.23 -14.06
C ALA A 65 10.16 8.72 -12.60
N VAL A 66 11.10 9.59 -12.21
CA VAL A 66 11.12 10.18 -10.86
C VAL A 66 9.87 11.03 -10.63
N ARG A 67 9.52 11.90 -11.58
CA ARG A 67 8.31 12.73 -11.48
C ARG A 67 7.06 11.88 -11.36
N ALA A 68 6.93 10.83 -12.18
CA ALA A 68 5.78 9.93 -12.13
C ALA A 68 5.65 9.24 -10.76
N ARG A 69 6.77 8.78 -10.19
CA ARG A 69 6.78 8.17 -8.86
C ARG A 69 6.35 9.15 -7.76
N VAL A 70 6.92 10.36 -7.77
CA VAL A 70 6.56 11.41 -6.79
C VAL A 70 5.08 11.78 -6.89
N MET A 71 4.56 11.95 -8.10
CA MET A 71 3.14 12.27 -8.30
C MET A 71 2.23 11.13 -7.82
N ALA A 72 2.58 9.87 -8.11
CA ALA A 72 1.83 8.72 -7.63
C ALA A 72 1.82 8.62 -6.09
N GLU A 73 2.95 8.95 -5.44
CA GLU A 73 3.05 8.94 -3.98
C GLU A 73 2.20 10.06 -3.34
N LEU A 74 2.22 11.26 -3.93
CA LEU A 74 1.37 12.37 -3.50
C LEU A 74 -0.12 12.08 -3.71
N GLU A 75 -0.49 11.42 -4.81
CA GLU A 75 -1.87 11.01 -5.09
C GLU A 75 -2.32 9.88 -4.15
N GLY A 76 -1.46 8.91 -3.87
CA GLY A 76 -1.71 7.83 -2.92
C GLY A 76 -1.90 8.33 -1.49
N ALA A 77 -1.07 9.28 -1.06
CA ALA A 77 -1.23 9.97 0.23
C ALA A 77 -2.54 10.77 0.31
N ARG A 78 -3.06 11.23 -0.83
CA ARG A 78 -4.31 11.96 -0.96
C ARG A 78 -5.55 11.07 -1.09
N GLN A 79 -5.48 9.77 -0.82
CA GLN A 79 -6.60 8.86 -1.01
C GLN A 79 -7.89 9.47 -0.39
N PRO A 80 -8.91 9.78 -1.21
CA PRO A 80 -9.95 10.70 -0.80
C PRO A 80 -10.80 10.03 0.27
N TRP A 81 -10.59 10.43 1.52
CA TRP A 81 -11.39 10.03 2.67
C TRP A 81 -12.90 10.20 2.40
N TRP A 82 -13.27 11.22 1.60
CA TRP A 82 -14.61 11.41 1.06
C TRP A 82 -15.15 10.18 0.33
N ARG A 83 -14.36 9.49 -0.50
CA ARG A 83 -14.79 8.27 -1.18
C ARG A 83 -15.12 7.15 -0.20
N LYS A 84 -14.39 7.04 0.92
CA LYS A 84 -14.73 6.12 2.01
C LYS A 84 -16.04 6.55 2.69
N VAL A 85 -16.21 7.84 2.98
CA VAL A 85 -17.45 8.39 3.57
C VAL A 85 -18.68 8.09 2.70
N TRP A 86 -18.59 8.26 1.38
CA TRP A 86 -19.67 7.94 0.45
C TRP A 86 -19.99 6.44 0.40
N VAL A 87 -18.97 5.58 0.37
CA VAL A 87 -19.16 4.13 0.36
C VAL A 87 -19.81 3.64 1.66
N TYR A 88 -19.32 4.10 2.82
CA TYR A 88 -19.92 3.75 4.11
C TYR A 88 -21.30 4.37 4.29
N GLY A 89 -21.51 5.60 3.81
CA GLY A 89 -22.82 6.25 3.82
C GLY A 89 -23.86 5.50 3.00
N LEU A 90 -23.52 5.08 1.78
CA LEU A 90 -24.40 4.26 0.93
C LEU A 90 -24.67 2.89 1.54
N ALA A 91 -23.64 2.24 2.11
CA ALA A 91 -23.80 0.96 2.78
C ALA A 91 -24.73 1.06 4.00
N ALA A 92 -24.58 2.10 4.82
CA ALA A 92 -25.45 2.36 5.96
C ALA A 92 -26.90 2.64 5.53
N ALA A 93 -27.09 3.44 4.48
CA ALA A 93 -28.42 3.73 3.93
C ALA A 93 -29.10 2.45 3.39
N ALA A 94 -28.36 1.60 2.67
CA ALA A 94 -28.87 0.32 2.18
C ALA A 94 -29.24 -0.64 3.32
N ALA A 95 -28.41 -0.72 4.37
CA ALA A 95 -28.69 -1.53 5.55
C ALA A 95 -29.93 -1.03 6.31
N ALA A 96 -30.08 0.29 6.45
CA ALA A 96 -31.26 0.90 7.07
C ALA A 96 -32.53 0.61 6.24
N LEU A 97 -32.46 0.74 4.92
CA LEU A 97 -33.59 0.41 4.03
C LEU A 97 -33.98 -1.06 4.13
N PHE A 98 -32.99 -1.96 4.18
CA PHE A 98 -33.23 -3.40 4.33
C PHE A 98 -33.89 -3.71 5.69
N LEU A 99 -33.44 -3.06 6.76
CA LEU A 99 -34.02 -3.20 8.09
C LEU A 99 -35.48 -2.70 8.12
N ILE A 100 -35.76 -1.55 7.49
CA ILE A 100 -37.12 -1.00 7.37
C ILE A 100 -38.03 -1.97 6.61
N LEU A 101 -37.56 -2.55 5.51
CA LEU A 101 -38.31 -3.53 4.73
C LEU A 101 -38.55 -4.83 5.52
N ALA A 102 -37.57 -5.30 6.28
CA ALA A 102 -37.69 -6.50 7.11
C ALA A 102 -38.67 -6.33 8.28
N LEU A 103 -38.80 -5.12 8.80
CA LEU A 103 -39.71 -4.78 9.91
C LEU A 103 -41.14 -4.44 9.44
N ARG A 104 -41.43 -4.45 8.13
CA ARG A 104 -42.80 -4.22 7.66
C ARG A 104 -43.68 -5.40 8.07
N PRO A 105 -44.77 -5.17 8.83
CA PRO A 105 -45.69 -6.24 9.18
C PRO A 105 -46.27 -6.84 7.90
N GLY A 106 -46.24 -8.17 7.79
CA GLY A 106 -46.79 -8.89 6.65
C GLY A 106 -48.29 -8.63 6.51
N PRO A 107 -48.87 -8.75 5.29
CA PRO A 107 -50.30 -8.62 5.10
C PRO A 107 -51.04 -9.60 6.03
N PRO A 108 -52.16 -9.20 6.63
CA PRO A 108 -52.90 -10.05 7.55
C PRO A 108 -53.23 -11.37 6.84
N ALA A 109 -52.87 -12.49 7.47
CA ALA A 109 -53.12 -13.81 6.93
C ALA A 109 -54.61 -13.94 6.59
N PRO A 110 -54.98 -14.46 5.41
CA PRO A 110 -56.37 -14.66 5.05
C PRO A 110 -57.00 -15.57 6.10
N VAL A 111 -58.03 -15.05 6.76
CA VAL A 111 -58.79 -15.79 7.77
C VAL A 111 -59.54 -16.89 7.04
N HIS A 112 -59.04 -18.12 7.11
CA HIS A 112 -59.74 -19.27 6.58
C HIS A 112 -60.98 -19.52 7.46
N HIS A 113 -62.15 -19.09 6.98
CA HIS A 113 -63.42 -19.49 7.58
C HIS A 113 -63.57 -21.00 7.42
N LEU A 114 -63.30 -21.74 8.50
CA LEU A 114 -63.65 -23.16 8.58
C LEU A 114 -65.17 -23.25 8.58
N ALA A 115 -65.75 -23.59 7.42
CA ALA A 115 -67.13 -24.00 7.33
C ALA A 115 -67.30 -25.28 8.16
N VAL A 116 -67.95 -25.17 9.32
CA VAL A 116 -68.38 -26.32 10.10
C VAL A 116 -69.47 -27.02 9.30
N GLN A 117 -69.11 -28.08 8.58
CA GLN A 117 -70.08 -29.04 8.07
C GLN A 117 -70.68 -29.79 9.26
N ALA A 118 -72.01 -29.71 9.40
CA ALA A 118 -72.76 -30.53 10.34
C ALA A 118 -72.50 -32.02 10.03
N PRO A 119 -72.22 -32.87 11.04
CA PRO A 119 -71.95 -34.28 10.82
C PRO A 119 -73.21 -34.98 10.29
N PRO A 120 -73.08 -35.88 9.29
CA PRO A 120 -74.19 -36.74 8.86
C PRO A 120 -74.60 -37.72 9.98
N PRO A 121 -75.87 -38.13 10.04
CA PRO A 121 -76.38 -39.03 11.06
C PRO A 121 -75.69 -40.40 11.02
N ALA A 122 -75.41 -40.92 12.21
CA ALA A 122 -74.63 -42.11 12.48
C ALA A 122 -75.20 -43.37 11.81
N ALA A 123 -74.35 -44.07 11.05
CA ALA A 123 -74.54 -45.48 10.70
C ALA A 123 -73.94 -46.38 11.81
N PRO A 124 -74.48 -47.59 12.04
CA PRO A 124 -74.09 -48.45 13.15
C PRO A 124 -72.63 -48.92 13.06
N VAL A 125 -71.96 -48.85 14.21
CA VAL A 125 -70.56 -49.25 14.44
C VAL A 125 -70.45 -50.77 14.55
N GLU A 126 -69.63 -51.38 13.71
CA GLU A 126 -69.11 -52.74 13.89
C GLU A 126 -67.69 -52.67 14.50
N ALA A 127 -67.43 -53.51 15.50
CA ALA A 127 -66.27 -53.45 16.40
C ALA A 127 -64.99 -54.09 15.80
N PRO A 128 -63.79 -53.80 16.34
CA PRO A 128 -62.53 -53.76 15.58
C PRO A 128 -61.65 -55.02 15.75
N PRO A 129 -60.56 -55.12 14.96
CA PRO A 129 -59.33 -55.72 15.48
C PRO A 129 -58.12 -54.77 15.41
N VAL A 130 -57.54 -54.59 16.61
CA VAL A 130 -56.12 -54.60 17.00
C VAL A 130 -55.07 -53.93 16.08
N VAL A 131 -54.50 -52.85 16.64
CA VAL A 131 -53.30 -52.09 16.25
C VAL A 131 -52.01 -52.93 16.21
N PRO A 132 -51.00 -52.44 15.45
CA PRO A 132 -49.79 -52.00 16.17
C PRO A 132 -49.34 -50.58 15.81
N ARG A 133 -48.98 -49.84 16.85
CA ARG A 133 -48.14 -48.63 16.81
C ARG A 133 -46.74 -49.02 16.31
N VAL A 134 -46.03 -48.11 15.63
CA VAL A 134 -44.75 -47.54 16.09
C VAL A 134 -44.17 -46.53 15.08
N ALA A 135 -43.60 -45.48 15.68
CA ALA A 135 -42.56 -44.55 15.22
C ALA A 135 -42.87 -43.50 14.12
N SER A 136 -43.21 -42.31 14.60
CA SER A 136 -42.92 -41.03 13.96
C SER A 136 -41.41 -40.76 13.90
N HIS A 137 -40.84 -40.67 12.70
CA HIS A 137 -39.51 -40.10 12.49
C HIS A 137 -39.63 -38.66 11.97
N VAL A 138 -39.36 -37.71 12.85
CA VAL A 138 -39.07 -36.32 12.53
C VAL A 138 -37.71 -36.28 11.85
N GLN A 139 -37.60 -35.74 10.64
CA GLN A 139 -36.31 -35.28 10.15
C GLN A 139 -36.43 -33.90 9.52
N ARG A 140 -35.60 -33.00 10.08
CA ARG A 140 -35.54 -31.57 9.86
C ARG A 140 -35.04 -31.23 8.46
N LYS A 141 -35.53 -30.08 7.99
CA LYS A 141 -34.99 -29.32 6.87
C LYS A 141 -33.53 -28.91 7.15
N SER A 142 -32.67 -29.04 6.15
CA SER A 142 -31.54 -28.13 5.96
C SER A 142 -31.20 -28.05 4.47
N ALA A 143 -31.70 -26.98 3.86
CA ALA A 143 -31.09 -26.41 2.68
C ALA A 143 -29.72 -25.84 3.08
N THR A 144 -28.69 -26.05 2.26
CA THR A 144 -27.95 -24.93 1.65
C THR A 144 -26.98 -25.45 0.59
N ARG A 145 -27.26 -25.01 -0.62
CA ARG A 145 -26.42 -25.04 -1.81
C ARG A 145 -25.28 -24.03 -1.60
N ARG A 146 -24.03 -24.45 -1.79
CA ARG A 146 -22.91 -23.54 -2.07
C ARG A 146 -22.07 -24.14 -3.21
N PRO A 147 -21.93 -23.45 -4.34
CA PRO A 147 -20.83 -23.71 -5.25
C PRO A 147 -19.60 -22.89 -4.83
N HIS A 148 -18.46 -23.31 -5.36
CA HIS A 148 -17.30 -22.50 -5.80
C HIS A 148 -15.97 -22.88 -5.17
N LEU A 149 -15.11 -23.50 -6.00
CA LEU A 149 -13.66 -23.36 -5.90
C LEU A 149 -13.15 -23.14 -7.32
N GLU A 150 -13.22 -21.89 -7.78
CA GLU A 150 -12.56 -21.47 -9.01
C GLU A 150 -11.09 -21.22 -8.67
N VAL A 151 -10.24 -22.07 -9.25
CA VAL A 151 -8.79 -22.00 -9.15
C VAL A 151 -8.31 -20.84 -10.02
N SER A 152 -7.97 -19.72 -9.38
CA SER A 152 -7.29 -18.61 -10.04
C SER A 152 -5.85 -19.01 -10.32
N VAL A 153 -5.58 -19.41 -11.56
CA VAL A 153 -4.22 -19.60 -12.09
C VAL A 153 -3.63 -18.21 -12.33
N ARG A 154 -2.62 -17.84 -11.53
CA ARG A 154 -1.76 -16.68 -11.82
C ARG A 154 -1.04 -16.90 -13.16
N PRO A 155 -1.00 -15.92 -14.07
CA PRO A 155 -0.11 -16.00 -15.22
C PRO A 155 1.35 -15.94 -14.75
N PRO A 156 2.28 -16.69 -15.38
CA PRO A 156 3.69 -16.62 -15.04
C PRO A 156 4.25 -15.26 -15.45
N LEU A 157 4.91 -14.59 -14.51
CA LEU A 157 5.76 -13.43 -14.77
C LEU A 157 6.75 -13.79 -15.87
N ALA A 158 6.85 -12.93 -16.89
CA ALA A 158 7.88 -13.01 -17.90
C ALA A 158 9.24 -13.12 -17.21
N ARG A 159 9.99 -14.16 -17.60
CA ARG A 159 11.33 -14.46 -17.13
C ARG A 159 12.22 -13.25 -17.40
N ALA A 160 12.80 -12.68 -16.35
CA ALA A 160 13.87 -11.69 -16.49
C ALA A 160 15.03 -12.31 -17.29
N PRO A 161 15.74 -11.54 -18.13
CA PRO A 161 16.95 -12.05 -18.79
C PRO A 161 17.93 -12.54 -17.70
N ASP A 162 18.49 -13.72 -17.95
CA ASP A 162 19.44 -14.41 -17.07
C ASP A 162 20.78 -13.64 -17.10
N LEU A 163 20.81 -12.51 -16.41
CA LEU A 163 22.03 -11.78 -16.08
C LEU A 163 22.73 -12.62 -15.01
N GLY A 164 23.86 -13.21 -15.37
CA GLY A 164 24.67 -14.03 -14.46
C GLY A 164 25.01 -13.31 -13.15
N PRO A 165 25.47 -14.03 -12.11
CA PRO A 165 25.70 -13.43 -10.81
C PRO A 165 26.68 -12.25 -10.92
N PRO A 166 26.36 -11.09 -10.33
CA PRO A 166 27.18 -9.90 -10.45
C PRO A 166 28.55 -10.14 -9.83
N VAL A 167 29.60 -9.60 -10.47
CA VAL A 167 30.96 -9.71 -9.95
C VAL A 167 31.13 -8.64 -8.88
N VAL A 168 31.35 -9.10 -7.65
CA VAL A 168 31.61 -8.23 -6.50
C VAL A 168 33.11 -8.21 -6.22
N VAL A 169 33.73 -7.03 -6.35
CA VAL A 169 35.12 -6.77 -5.98
C VAL A 169 35.14 -6.03 -4.65
N LYS A 170 35.77 -6.62 -3.63
CA LYS A 170 35.98 -6.00 -2.31
C LYS A 170 37.35 -5.32 -2.30
N LEU A 171 37.37 -4.00 -2.21
CA LEU A 171 38.60 -3.24 -1.99
C LEU A 171 38.72 -2.94 -0.50
N VAL A 172 39.80 -3.43 0.11
CA VAL A 172 40.17 -3.13 1.49
C VAL A 172 41.08 -1.92 1.45
N THR A 173 40.71 -0.86 2.17
CA THR A 173 41.52 0.37 2.26
C THR A 173 42.48 0.28 3.44
N ASP A 174 43.41 1.24 3.56
CA ASP A 174 44.35 1.31 4.69
C ASP A 174 43.66 1.63 6.03
N ASP A 175 42.43 2.14 5.99
CA ASP A 175 41.56 2.30 7.15
C ASP A 175 40.73 1.02 7.36
N PRO A 176 40.90 0.30 8.49
CA PRO A 176 40.19 -0.96 8.74
C PRO A 176 38.67 -0.79 8.89
N ASP A 177 38.17 0.42 9.14
CA ASP A 177 36.74 0.72 9.25
C ASP A 177 36.09 1.04 7.89
N VAL A 178 36.88 1.15 6.81
CA VAL A 178 36.39 1.49 5.46
C VAL A 178 36.66 0.36 4.45
N VAL A 179 35.57 -0.24 3.96
CA VAL A 179 35.58 -1.27 2.92
C VAL A 179 34.70 -0.81 1.76
N ILE A 180 35.25 -0.79 0.55
CA ILE A 180 34.53 -0.40 -0.66
C ILE A 180 34.11 -1.66 -1.44
N TYR A 181 32.81 -1.76 -1.76
CA TYR A 181 32.26 -2.83 -2.59
C TYR A 181 31.93 -2.29 -3.98
N TRP A 182 32.53 -2.88 -5.00
CA TRP A 182 32.21 -2.61 -6.40
C TRP A 182 31.46 -3.78 -7.01
N ILE A 183 30.26 -3.51 -7.55
CA ILE A 183 29.38 -4.50 -8.16
C ILE A 183 29.29 -4.16 -9.64
N THR A 184 29.75 -5.07 -10.51
CA THR A 184 29.68 -4.91 -11.96
C THR A 184 28.85 -6.03 -12.57
N ASP A 185 27.99 -5.66 -13.52
CA ASP A 185 27.21 -6.61 -14.30
C ASP A 185 28.06 -7.11 -15.47
N LYS A 186 28.22 -8.42 -15.61
CA LYS A 186 28.85 -9.03 -16.80
C LYS A 186 27.85 -8.98 -17.97
N SER A 187 27.65 -7.81 -18.57
CA SER A 187 26.95 -7.69 -19.85
C SER A 187 27.73 -6.75 -20.74
N GLY A 188 28.60 -7.33 -21.57
CA GLY A 188 29.45 -6.59 -22.51
C GLY A 188 30.47 -7.48 -23.24
N GLU A 189 29.99 -8.37 -24.11
CA GLU A 189 30.61 -8.66 -25.41
C GLU A 189 29.56 -8.41 -26.50
#